data_AF-A0A918VFU9-F1
#
_entry.id   AF-A0A918VFU9-F1
#
_cell.length_a   1.000
_cell.length_b   1.000
_cell.length_c   1.000
_cell.angle_alpha   90.00
_cell.angle_beta   90.00
_cell.angle_gamma   90.00
#
_symmetry.space_group_name_H-M   'P 1'
#
loop_
_entity.id
_entity.type
_entity.pdbx_description
1 polymer ?
#
loop_
_entity_poly.entity_id
_entity_poly.type
_entity_poly.pdbx_seq_one_letter_code
_entity_poly.pdbx_strand_id
1 'polypeptide(L)'
;MPDMDEPRQRELGERERGILALERRGFSGPGAKERAIREELGLAPVRYYQLLNALLDDERALAHDPVTVNRLRRMRQARRDER
;
A
#
# COMPACT_ATOMS: atom_id res chain seq x y z
N MET A 1 12.97 -25.21 -24.73
CA MET A 1 12.07 -24.08 -24.41
C MET A 1 12.54 -23.55 -23.07
N PRO A 2 13.10 -22.34 -22.99
CA PRO A 2 13.51 -21.76 -21.71
C PRO A 2 12.25 -21.45 -20.89
N ASP A 3 12.37 -21.60 -19.57
CA ASP A 3 11.36 -21.24 -18.58
C ASP A 3 10.77 -19.85 -18.86
N MET A 4 9.52 -19.83 -19.34
CA MET A 4 8.73 -18.62 -19.54
C MET A 4 7.99 -18.28 -18.23
N ASP A 5 8.76 -18.12 -17.17
CA ASP A 5 8.38 -17.57 -15.88
C ASP A 5 9.66 -16.80 -15.47
N GLU A 6 9.74 -15.48 -15.27
CA GLU A 6 8.84 -14.62 -14.51
C GLU A 6 9.10 -13.12 -14.81
N PRO A 7 8.17 -12.38 -15.45
CA PRO A 7 8.02 -10.95 -15.21
C PRO A 7 7.11 -10.67 -13.99
N ARG A 8 6.44 -11.69 -13.44
CA ARG A 8 5.46 -11.56 -12.34
C ARG A 8 6.06 -11.10 -11.01
N GLN A 9 7.38 -11.20 -10.83
CA GLN A 9 8.04 -10.76 -9.59
C GLN A 9 8.44 -9.27 -9.58
N ARG A 10 8.50 -8.61 -10.76
CA ARG A 10 9.03 -7.23 -10.87
C ARG A 10 8.00 -6.13 -10.65
N GLU A 11 6.71 -6.48 -10.64
CA GLU A 11 5.64 -5.50 -10.56
C GLU A 11 4.71 -5.77 -9.38
N LEU A 12 4.13 -4.72 -8.83
CA LEU A 12 3.08 -4.83 -7.82
C LEU A 12 1.87 -5.55 -8.41
N GLY A 13 1.28 -6.46 -7.65
CA GLY A 13 -0.01 -7.06 -7.94
C GLY A 13 -1.15 -6.05 -7.84
N GLU A 14 -2.31 -6.38 -8.42
CA GLU A 14 -3.49 -5.50 -8.46
C GLU A 14 -3.92 -5.02 -7.07
N ARG A 15 -3.88 -5.92 -6.09
CA ARG A 15 -4.22 -5.60 -4.69
C ARG A 15 -3.27 -4.56 -4.09
N GLU A 16 -1.98 -4.69 -4.34
CA GLU A 16 -0.95 -3.77 -3.82
C GLU A 16 -1.06 -2.39 -4.48
N ARG A 17 -1.28 -2.37 -5.80
CA ARG A 17 -1.58 -1.14 -6.54
C ARG A 17 -2.85 -0.47 -6.01
N GLY A 18 -3.89 -1.25 -5.73
CA GLY A 18 -5.14 -0.78 -5.14
C GLY A 18 -4.93 -0.15 -3.76
N ILE A 19 -4.09 -0.75 -2.91
CA ILE A 19 -3.72 -0.16 -1.61
C ILE A 19 -3.07 1.22 -1.79
N LEU A 20 -2.06 1.33 -2.67
CA LEU A 20 -1.37 2.61 -2.92
C LEU A 20 -2.32 3.66 -3.51
N ALA A 21 -3.20 3.26 -4.44
CA ALA A 21 -4.20 4.14 -5.02
C ALA A 21 -5.19 4.67 -3.96
N LEU A 22 -5.59 3.82 -3.01
CA LEU A 22 -6.46 4.21 -1.90
C LEU A 22 -5.77 5.22 -0.98
N GLU A 23 -4.47 5.06 -0.68
CA GLU A 23 -3.71 6.03 0.12
C GLU A 23 -3.50 7.40 -0.55
N ARG A 24 -3.63 7.49 -1.88
CA ARG A 24 -3.62 8.79 -2.57
C ARG A 24 -4.91 9.58 -2.34
N ARG A 25 -6.02 8.91 -2.02
CA ARG A 25 -7.32 9.56 -1.82
C ARG A 25 -7.37 10.31 -0.49
N GLY A 26 -7.98 11.49 -0.50
CA GLY A 26 -8.32 12.22 0.70
C GLY A 26 -9.61 11.66 1.31
N PHE A 27 -9.52 11.03 2.47
CA PHE A 27 -10.69 10.61 3.24
C PHE A 27 -10.97 11.61 4.35
N SER A 28 -12.25 11.96 4.53
CA SER A 28 -12.69 12.89 5.58
C SER A 28 -12.52 12.34 7.01
N GLY A 29 -12.19 11.05 7.16
CA GLY A 29 -11.88 10.45 8.45
C GLY A 29 -11.61 8.93 8.37
N PRO A 30 -11.18 8.30 9.49
CA PRO A 30 -10.82 6.88 9.53
C PRO A 30 -11.96 5.95 9.09
N GLY A 31 -13.21 6.24 9.50
CA GLY A 31 -14.36 5.40 9.15
C GLY A 31 -14.69 5.40 7.65
N ALA A 32 -14.51 6.53 6.95
CA ALA A 32 -14.72 6.59 5.50
C ALA A 32 -13.66 5.76 4.76
N LYS A 33 -12.41 5.83 5.22
CA LYS A 33 -11.30 5.03 4.68
C LYS A 33 -11.53 3.54 4.89
N GLU A 34 -11.91 3.12 6.10
CA GLU A 34 -12.15 1.70 6.39
C GLU A 34 -13.32 1.10 5.62
N ARG A 35 -14.36 1.89 5.30
CA ARG A 35 -15.43 1.43 4.41
C ARG A 35 -14.93 1.21 3.00
N ALA A 36 -14.22 2.20 2.44
CA ALA A 36 -13.61 2.09 1.11
C ALA A 36 -12.65 0.88 1.01
N ILE A 37 -11.83 0.63 2.05
CA ILE A 37 -10.95 -0.54 2.10
C ILE A 37 -11.75 -1.86 1.99
N ARG A 38 -12.88 -1.95 2.71
CA ARG A 38 -13.72 -3.15 2.71
C ARG A 38 -14.46 -3.32 1.38
N GLU A 39 -15.02 -2.25 0.84
CA GLU A 39 -15.84 -2.28 -0.37
C GLU A 39 -15.00 -2.42 -1.65
N GLU A 40 -13.88 -1.72 -1.76
CA GLU A 40 -13.07 -1.71 -2.99
C GLU A 40 -12.01 -2.82 -3.03
N LEU A 41 -11.41 -3.15 -1.88
CA LEU A 41 -10.32 -4.14 -1.81
C LEU A 41 -10.79 -5.48 -1.25
N GLY A 42 -11.98 -5.56 -0.66
CA GLY A 42 -12.47 -6.77 0.03
C GLY A 42 -11.62 -7.13 1.25
N LEU A 43 -10.89 -6.17 1.83
CA LEU A 43 -9.94 -6.42 2.92
C LEU A 43 -10.50 -5.97 4.27
N ALA A 44 -10.19 -6.74 5.31
CA ALA A 44 -10.33 -6.26 6.68
C ALA A 44 -9.32 -5.11 6.94
N PRO A 45 -9.69 -4.08 7.72
CA PRO A 45 -8.79 -2.94 8.01
C PRO A 45 -7.42 -3.37 8.57
N VAL A 46 -7.39 -4.37 9.45
CA VAL A 46 -6.14 -4.90 10.02
C VAL A 46 -5.22 -5.46 8.92
N ARG A 47 -5.77 -6.28 8.02
CA ARG A 47 -5.00 -6.87 6.91
C ARG A 47 -4.51 -5.80 5.94
N TYR A 48 -5.32 -4.77 5.69
CA TYR A 48 -4.93 -3.62 4.88
C TYR A 48 -3.69 -2.93 5.45
N TYR A 49 -3.69 -2.58 6.75
CA TYR A 49 -2.55 -1.89 7.34
C TYR A 49 -1.30 -2.79 7.43
N GLN A 50 -1.45 -4.11 7.58
CA GLN A 50 -0.33 -5.04 7.48
C GLN A 50 0.32 -5.00 6.10
N LEU A 51 -0.48 -5.14 5.04
CA LEU A 51 0.00 -5.10 3.66
C LEU A 51 0.59 -3.73 3.32
N LEU A 52 -0.06 -2.65 3.76
CA LEU A 52 0.45 -1.30 3.58
C LEU A 52 1.84 -1.15 4.20
N ASN A 53 2.04 -1.60 5.45
CA ASN A 53 3.34 -1.54 6.09
C ASN A 53 4.41 -2.34 5.33
N ALA A 54 4.06 -3.52 4.80
CA ALA A 54 4.99 -4.30 3.97
C ALA A 54 5.35 -3.56 2.67
N LEU A 55 4.37 -2.95 2.00
CA LEU A 55 4.59 -2.15 0.80
C LEU A 55 5.45 -0.92 1.07
N LEU A 56 5.34 -0.33 2.26
CA LEU A 56 6.22 0.77 2.62
C LEU A 56 7.67 0.33 2.68
N ASP A 57 8.01 -0.94 2.87
CA ASP A 57 9.40 -1.40 2.90
C ASP A 57 9.83 -2.06 1.56
N ASP A 58 8.93 -2.12 0.56
CA ASP A 58 9.13 -2.77 -0.73
C ASP A 58 9.65 -1.80 -1.82
N GLU A 59 10.73 -2.18 -2.52
CA GLU A 59 11.30 -1.40 -3.63
C GLU A 59 10.36 -1.29 -4.83
N ARG A 60 9.50 -2.29 -5.07
CA ARG A 60 8.50 -2.29 -6.15
C ARG A 60 7.43 -1.24 -5.91
N ALA A 61 7.04 -1.04 -4.65
CA ALA A 61 6.13 0.02 -4.25
C ALA A 61 6.75 1.40 -4.51
N LEU A 62 8.03 1.56 -4.16
CA LEU A 62 8.78 2.78 -4.40
C LEU A 62 8.94 3.08 -5.90
N ALA A 63 9.18 2.06 -6.73
CA ALA A 63 9.29 2.22 -8.17
C ALA A 63 7.95 2.60 -8.83
N HIS A 64 6.83 2.08 -8.32
CA HIS A 64 5.50 2.36 -8.85
C HIS A 64 4.93 3.71 -8.38
N ASP A 65 5.16 4.08 -7.12
CA ASP A 65 4.66 5.33 -6.54
C ASP A 65 5.61 5.90 -5.49
N PRO A 66 6.71 6.52 -5.92
CA PRO A 66 7.72 7.02 -5.00
C PRO A 66 7.18 8.12 -4.09
N VAL A 67 6.24 8.95 -4.57
CA VAL A 67 5.72 10.10 -3.82
C VAL A 67 4.86 9.62 -2.64
N THR A 68 3.87 8.75 -2.91
CA THR A 68 2.97 8.26 -1.85
C THR A 68 3.72 7.40 -0.85
N VAL A 69 4.61 6.52 -1.33
CA VAL A 69 5.40 5.63 -0.46
C VAL A 69 6.31 6.45 0.45
N ASN A 70 7.07 7.41 -0.07
CA ASN A 70 7.93 8.25 0.78
C ASN A 70 7.13 9.09 1.77
N ARG A 71 5.97 9.65 1.36
CA ARG A 71 5.08 10.40 2.27
C ARG A 71 4.63 9.54 3.44
N LEU A 72 4.18 8.31 3.16
CA LEU A 72 3.72 7.37 4.17
C LEU A 72 4.86 6.84 5.06
N ARG A 73 6.04 6.57 4.50
CA ARG A 73 7.26 6.24 5.27
C ARG A 73 7.56 7.33 6.31
N ARG A 74 7.53 8.60 5.91
CA ARG A 74 7.75 9.75 6.81
C ARG A 74 6.68 9.83 7.91
N MET A 75 5.40 9.67 7.57
CA MET A 75 4.31 9.66 8.56
C MET A 75 4.47 8.50 9.57
N ARG A 76 4.91 7.32 9.11
CA ARG A 76 5.19 6.17 9.97
C ARG A 76 6.34 6.45 10.94
N GLN A 77 7.40 7.09 10.46
CA GLN A 77 8.54 7.47 11.29
C GLN A 77 8.13 8.48 12.36
N ALA A 78 7.42 9.54 11.98
CA ALA A 78 6.93 10.55 12.93
C ALA A 78 6.08 9.93 14.06
N ARG A 79 5.19 8.98 13.73
CA ARG A 79 4.39 8.25 14.73
C ARG A 79 5.20 7.32 15.63
N ARG A 80 6.37 6.86 15.18
CA ARG A 80 7.28 6.04 16.00
C ARG A 80 8.07 6.90 16.96
N ASP A 81 8.46 8.10 16.54
CA ASP A 81 9.25 9.04 17.36
C ASP A 81 8.39 9.71 18.46
N GLU A 82 7.06 9.75 18.30
CA GLU A 82 6.12 10.23 19.33
C GLU A 82 5.81 9.22 20.46
N ARG A 83 6.36 8.01 20.42
CA ARG A 83 6.15 6.97 21.46
C ARG A 83 7.32 6.89 22.43
#